data_AF-A0A2M8N4Z2-F1
#
_entry.id   AF-A0A2M8N4Z2-F1
#
_cell.length_a   1.000
_cell.length_b   1.000
_cell.length_c   1.000
_cell.angle_alpha   90.00
_cell.angle_beta   90.00
_cell.angle_gamma   90.00
#
_symmetry.space_group_name_H-M   'P 1'
#
loop_
_entity.id
_entity.type
_entity.pdbx_description
1 polymer ?
#
loop_
_entity_poly.entity_id
_entity_poly.type
_entity_poly.pdbx_seq_one_letter_code
_entity_poly.pdbx_strand_id
1 'polypeptide(L)'
;MFQRLQSHNYWRRANCILVSMGGVPTRACRRFVRRLSEAANIPVYAFTDCDPYGIGNIYRTLKVGSGNAAHINQFFCVPHAKYLGLTPHDIEQYDLKRATHPLSEQD
;
A
#
# COMPACT_ATOMS: atom_id res chain seq x y z
N MET A 1 4.92 -0.79 -11.37
CA MET A 1 4.50 -2.10 -10.82
C MET A 1 3.11 -2.57 -11.29
N PHE A 2 2.03 -1.82 -11.02
CA PHE A 2 0.64 -2.26 -11.29
C PHE A 2 0.41 -2.79 -12.72
N GLN A 3 0.83 -2.05 -13.75
CA GLN A 3 0.65 -2.46 -15.15
C GLN A 3 1.31 -3.81 -15.48
N ARG A 4 2.45 -4.11 -14.85
CA ARG A 4 3.15 -5.40 -15.00
C ARG A 4 2.35 -6.55 -14.36
N LEU A 5 1.78 -6.36 -13.17
CA LEU A 5 0.93 -7.36 -12.54
C LEU A 5 -0.36 -7.61 -13.34
N GLN A 6 -0.92 -6.53 -13.91
CA GLN A 6 -2.08 -6.62 -14.77
C GLN A 6 -1.78 -7.35 -16.07
N SER A 7 -0.67 -7.06 -16.75
CA SER A 7 -0.29 -7.72 -18.01
C SER A 7 -0.04 -9.22 -17.83
N HIS A 8 0.47 -9.64 -16.68
CA HIS A 8 0.63 -11.05 -16.33
C HIS A 8 -0.64 -11.70 -15.75
N ASN A 9 -1.79 -11.00 -15.72
CA ASN A 9 -3.04 -11.49 -15.14
C ASN A 9 -2.88 -12.05 -13.71
N TYR A 10 -2.00 -11.43 -12.90
CA TYR A 10 -1.66 -11.95 -11.57
C TYR A 10 -2.90 -12.10 -10.67
N TRP A 11 -3.86 -11.18 -10.79
CA TRP A 11 -5.14 -11.19 -10.09
C TRP A 11 -5.95 -12.48 -10.30
N ARG A 12 -5.88 -13.11 -11.48
CA ARG A 12 -6.52 -14.42 -11.73
C ARG A 12 -5.81 -15.54 -11.01
N ARG A 13 -4.46 -15.54 -11.07
CA ARG A 13 -3.63 -16.60 -10.48
C ARG A 13 -3.68 -16.59 -8.96
N ALA A 14 -3.62 -15.40 -8.36
CA ALA A 14 -3.61 -15.22 -6.91
C ALA A 14 -5.03 -15.04 -6.32
N ASN A 15 -6.08 -15.09 -7.16
CA ASN A 15 -7.47 -14.85 -6.79
C ASN A 15 -7.64 -13.58 -5.92
N CYS A 16 -7.10 -12.46 -6.40
CA CYS A 16 -7.05 -11.21 -5.65
C CYS A 16 -7.50 -10.02 -6.49
N ILE A 17 -7.81 -8.91 -5.82
CA ILE A 17 -8.17 -7.65 -6.47
C ILE A 17 -6.96 -6.73 -6.39
N LEU A 18 -6.52 -6.23 -7.55
CA LEU A 18 -5.42 -5.27 -7.63
C LEU A 18 -5.98 -3.84 -7.67
N VAL A 19 -5.49 -2.99 -6.76
CA VAL A 19 -5.85 -1.57 -6.71
C VAL A 19 -4.57 -0.73 -6.78
N SER A 20 -4.49 0.16 -7.77
CA SER A 20 -3.41 1.14 -7.86
C SER A 20 -3.75 2.39 -7.06
N MET A 21 -2.84 2.83 -6.18
CA MET A 21 -3.02 4.05 -5.39
C MET A 21 -2.49 5.32 -6.09
N GLY A 22 -1.56 5.17 -7.04
CA GLY A 22 -0.96 6.30 -7.75
C GLY A 22 -0.17 7.28 -6.86
N GLY A 23 0.42 6.78 -5.76
CA GLY A 23 1.04 7.59 -4.71
C GLY A 23 0.20 7.60 -3.44
N VAL A 24 0.14 8.74 -2.74
CA VAL A 24 -0.68 8.89 -1.54
C VAL A 24 -2.16 8.75 -1.90
N PRO A 25 -2.89 7.78 -1.29
CA PRO A 25 -4.22 7.43 -1.76
C PRO A 25 -5.25 8.51 -1.43
N THR A 26 -6.05 8.86 -2.44
CA THR A 26 -7.15 9.84 -2.31
C THR A 26 -8.22 9.35 -1.32
N ARG A 27 -9.08 10.26 -0.85
CA ARG A 27 -10.24 9.89 0.01
C ARG A 27 -11.15 8.86 -0.66
N ALA A 28 -11.38 9.00 -1.97
CA ALA A 28 -12.20 8.08 -2.75
C ALA A 28 -11.57 6.68 -2.82
N CYS A 29 -10.26 6.60 -3.12
CA CYS A 29 -9.54 5.34 -3.15
C CYS A 29 -9.62 4.60 -1.82
N ARG A 30 -9.36 5.29 -0.70
CA ARG A 30 -9.40 4.67 0.63
C ARG A 30 -10.81 4.20 1.00
N ARG A 31 -11.84 5.00 0.72
CA ARG A 31 -13.25 4.61 0.93
C ARG A 31 -13.65 3.40 0.10
N PHE A 32 -13.20 3.33 -1.15
CA PHE A 32 -13.45 2.20 -2.03
C PHE A 32 -12.85 0.92 -1.44
N VAL A 33 -11.56 0.94 -1.11
CA VAL A 33 -10.85 -0.23 -0.52
C VAL A 33 -11.50 -0.65 0.80
N ARG A 34 -11.86 0.31 1.67
CA ARG A 34 -12.54 0.01 2.93
C ARG A 34 -13.87 -0.69 2.70
N ARG A 35 -14.75 -0.10 1.89
CA ARG A 35 -16.08 -0.65 1.62
C ARG A 35 -15.99 -2.04 1.00
N LEU A 36 -15.04 -2.24 0.09
CA LEU A 36 -14.82 -3.53 -0.55
C LEU A 36 -14.36 -4.58 0.48
N SER A 37 -13.40 -4.23 1.34
CA SER A 37 -12.89 -5.11 2.39
C SER A 37 -13.96 -5.47 3.42
N GLU A 38 -14.72 -4.49 3.91
CA GLU A 38 -15.78 -4.70 4.90
C GLU A 38 -16.99 -5.45 4.32
N ALA A 39 -17.40 -5.13 3.10
CA ALA A 39 -18.58 -5.76 2.48
C ALA A 39 -18.32 -7.20 2.04
N ALA A 40 -17.11 -7.50 1.53
CA ALA A 40 -16.76 -8.84 1.07
C ALA A 40 -15.97 -9.64 2.12
N ASN A 41 -15.69 -9.05 3.28
CA ASN A 41 -14.85 -9.62 4.34
C ASN A 41 -13.49 -10.14 3.82
N ILE A 42 -12.83 -9.34 2.98
CA ILE A 42 -11.53 -9.70 2.38
C ILE A 42 -10.38 -8.93 3.01
N PRO A 43 -9.20 -9.56 3.20
CA PRO A 43 -8.03 -8.90 3.75
C PRO A 43 -7.44 -7.89 2.76
N VAL A 44 -6.86 -6.82 3.30
CA VAL A 44 -6.19 -5.77 2.52
C VAL A 44 -4.69 -5.82 2.78
N TYR A 45 -3.92 -5.92 1.71
CA TYR A 45 -2.46 -5.90 1.74
C TYR A 45 -1.95 -4.69 0.96
N ALA A 46 -1.09 -3.90 1.59
CA ALA A 46 -0.44 -2.75 0.97
C ALA A 46 0.99 -3.13 0.56
N PHE A 47 1.31 -2.88 -0.70
CA PHE A 47 2.65 -3.07 -1.25
C PHE A 47 3.17 -1.73 -1.76
N THR A 48 4.26 -1.24 -1.16
CA THR A 48 4.92 0.03 -1.51
C THR A 48 6.43 -0.19 -1.60
N ASP A 49 7.15 0.79 -2.11
CA ASP A 49 8.61 0.77 -2.06
C ASP A 49 9.10 0.85 -0.60
N CYS A 50 10.32 0.34 -0.39
CA CYS A 50 11.00 0.34 0.91
C CYS A 50 11.70 1.68 1.14
N ASP A 51 10.90 2.73 1.29
CA ASP A 51 11.37 4.07 1.64
C ASP A 51 10.44 4.73 2.68
N PRO A 52 10.91 5.77 3.38
CA PRO A 52 10.13 6.49 4.37
C PRO A 52 8.84 7.10 3.80
N TYR A 53 8.81 7.45 2.51
CA TYR A 53 7.62 7.99 1.86
C TYR A 53 6.54 6.92 1.63
N GLY A 54 6.90 5.73 1.15
CA GLY A 54 6.03 4.59 0.93
C GLY A 54 5.39 4.13 2.23
N ILE A 55 6.19 3.97 3.29
CA ILE A 55 5.69 3.52 4.60
C ILE A 55 4.93 4.65 5.31
N GLY A 56 5.56 5.83 5.43
CA GLY A 56 5.11 6.94 6.26
C GLY A 56 4.01 7.81 5.63
N ASN A 57 3.97 7.93 4.30
CA ASN A 57 2.96 8.73 3.62
C ASN A 57 1.90 7.88 2.94
N ILE A 58 2.29 6.87 2.14
CA ILE A 58 1.33 6.07 1.36
C ILE A 58 0.59 5.07 2.27
N TYR A 59 1.31 4.10 2.85
CA TYR A 59 0.70 3.05 3.67
C TYR A 59 0.02 3.60 4.93
N ARG A 60 0.69 4.52 5.64
CA ARG A 60 0.09 5.19 6.82
C ARG A 60 -1.23 5.89 6.46
N THR A 61 -1.28 6.63 5.35
CA THR A 61 -2.51 7.34 4.95
C THR A 61 -3.64 6.38 4.57
N LEU A 62 -3.32 5.23 3.97
CA LEU A 62 -4.31 4.18 3.74
C LEU A 62 -4.86 3.63 5.07
N LYS A 63 -3.97 3.31 6.01
CA LYS A 63 -4.32 2.59 7.25
C LYS A 63 -4.97 3.47 8.32
N VAL A 64 -4.37 4.63 8.61
CA VAL A 64 -4.79 5.51 9.71
C VAL A 64 -5.27 6.88 9.24
N GLY A 65 -5.03 7.23 7.99
CA GLY A 65 -5.51 8.47 7.38
C GLY A 65 -4.54 9.64 7.48
N SER A 66 -4.99 10.79 7.00
CA SER A 66 -4.18 12.01 6.97
C SER A 66 -4.26 12.71 8.33
N GLY A 67 -3.12 13.21 8.84
CA GLY A 67 -3.09 13.97 10.10
C GLY A 67 -4.03 15.18 10.08
N ASN A 68 -4.06 15.90 8.96
CA ASN A 68 -4.89 17.11 8.78
C ASN A 68 -6.40 16.83 8.83
N ALA A 69 -6.81 15.58 8.62
CA ALA A 69 -8.21 15.17 8.56
C ALA A 69 -8.57 14.14 9.64
N ALA A 70 -7.87 14.17 10.78
CA ALA A 70 -8.04 13.21 11.87
C ALA A 70 -9.51 13.01 12.30
N HIS A 71 -10.29 14.09 12.36
CA HIS A 71 -11.71 14.08 12.76
C HIS A 71 -12.63 13.22 11.87
N ILE A 72 -12.27 12.99 10.60
CA ILE A 72 -13.07 12.22 9.64
C ILE A 72 -12.42 10.90 9.21
N ASN A 73 -11.17 10.65 9.60
CA ASN A 73 -10.41 9.47 9.19
C ASN A 73 -11.16 8.16 9.51
N GLN A 74 -11.92 8.12 10.61
CA GLN A 74 -12.73 6.96 11.00
C GLN A 74 -13.69 6.44 9.90
N PHE A 75 -14.02 7.23 8.88
CA PHE A 75 -14.91 6.81 7.77
C PHE A 75 -14.17 6.42 6.50
N PHE A 76 -12.91 6.82 6.35
CA PHE A 76 -12.17 6.69 5.10
C PHE A 76 -11.01 5.71 5.20
N CYS A 77 -10.44 5.51 6.38
CA CYS A 77 -9.26 4.67 6.57
C CYS A 77 -9.58 3.18 6.51
N VAL A 78 -8.54 2.38 6.21
CA VAL A 78 -8.61 0.91 6.18
C VAL A 78 -7.76 0.36 7.34
N PRO A 79 -8.28 0.33 8.58
CA PRO A 79 -7.48 0.03 9.77
C PRO A 79 -6.87 -1.38 9.76
N HIS A 80 -7.56 -2.33 9.12
CA HIS A 80 -7.11 -3.73 9.00
C HIS A 80 -6.11 -3.97 7.86
N ALA A 81 -5.69 -2.92 7.14
CA ALA A 81 -4.67 -3.05 6.12
C ALA A 81 -3.35 -3.55 6.74
N LYS A 82 -2.75 -4.57 6.12
CA LYS A 82 -1.46 -5.14 6.51
C LYS A 82 -0.40 -4.69 5.51
N TYR A 83 0.76 -4.31 6.01
CA TYR A 83 1.91 -4.03 5.15
C TYR A 83 2.47 -5.36 4.65
N LEU A 84 2.50 -5.54 3.34
CA LEU A 84 3.05 -6.73 2.70
C LEU A 84 4.55 -6.58 2.42
N GLY A 85 5.01 -5.34 2.22
CA GLY A 85 6.38 -5.02 1.85
C GLY A 85 6.41 -3.89 0.81
N LEU A 86 7.55 -3.57 0.24
CA LEU A 86 8.88 -4.13 0.47
C LEU A 86 9.44 -3.69 1.84
N THR A 87 9.85 -4.62 2.69
CA THR A 87 10.50 -4.33 3.98
C THR A 87 12.03 -4.31 3.84
N PRO A 88 12.76 -3.70 4.80
CA PRO A 88 14.23 -3.79 4.80
C PRO A 88 14.73 -5.24 4.85
N HIS A 89 14.02 -6.13 5.55
CA HIS A 89 14.35 -7.56 5.61
C HIS A 89 14.21 -8.24 4.24
N ASP A 90 13.19 -7.88 3.45
CA ASP A 90 13.00 -8.41 2.10
C ASP A 90 14.18 -8.08 1.18
N ILE A 91 14.82 -6.92 1.36
CA ILE A 91 16.00 -6.52 0.58
C ILE A 91 17.16 -7.51 0.80
N GLU A 92 17.36 -7.92 2.06
CA GLU A 92 18.40 -8.89 2.42
C GLU A 92 18.02 -10.31 1.98
N GLN A 93 16.77 -10.72 2.24
CA GLN A 93 16.29 -12.08 1.98
C GLN A 93 16.25 -12.42 0.48
N TYR A 94 15.87 -11.46 -0.37
CA TYR A 94 15.73 -11.67 -1.82
C TYR A 94 16.91 -11.13 -2.64
N ASP A 95 18.04 -10.81 -1.99
CA ASP A 95 19.26 -10.27 -2.62
C ASP A 95 19.00 -9.06 -3.54
N LEU A 96 18.19 -8.12 -3.06
CA LEU A 96 17.78 -6.94 -3.83
C LEU A 96 18.77 -5.78 -3.70
N LYS A 97 19.93 -5.98 -3.07
CA LYS A 97 20.95 -4.95 -2.80
C LYS A 97 21.44 -4.24 -4.06
N ARG A 98 21.36 -4.91 -5.22
CA ARG A 98 21.73 -4.30 -6.52
C ARG A 98 20.67 -3.35 -7.07
N ALA A 99 19.44 -3.41 -6.55
CA ALA A 99 18.30 -2.60 -6.95
C ALA A 99 17.95 -1.51 -5.91
N THR A 100 18.86 -1.22 -4.98
CA THR A 100 18.69 -0.15 -3.97
C THR A 100 19.46 1.11 -4.34
N HIS A 101 18.93 2.26 -3.92
CA HIS A 101 19.63 3.54 -3.95
C HIS A 101 19.91 4.00 -2.51
N PRO A 102 21.02 4.73 -2.26
CA PRO A 102 21.27 5.32 -0.96
C PRO A 102 20.17 6.35 -0.63
N LEU A 103 19.77 6.41 0.64
CA LEU A 103 18.83 7.42 1.14
C LEU A 103 19.44 8.82 1.03
N SER A 104 18.60 9.79 0.70
CA SER A 104 18.96 11.21 0.72
C SER A 104 18.81 11.80 2.13
N GLU A 105 19.30 13.02 2.35
CA GLU A 105 19.11 13.72 3.62
C GLU A 105 17.63 13.99 3.98
N GLN A 106 16.73 13.94 2.99
CA GLN A 106 15.31 14.23 3.18
C GLN A 106 14.49 12.99 3.55
N ASP A 107 15.07 11.79 3.44
CA ASP A 107 14.40 10.52 3.69
C ASP A 107 14.43 10.12 5.17
#